data_AF-F4FZB1-F1
#
_entry.id   AF-F4FZB1-F1
#
_cell.length_a   1.000
_cell.length_b   1.000
_cell.length_c   1.000
_cell.angle_alpha   90.00
_cell.angle_beta   90.00
_cell.angle_gamma   90.00
#
_symmetry.space_group_name_H-M   'P 1'
#
loop_
_entity.id
_entity.type
_entity.pdbx_description
1 polymer ?
#
loop_
_entity_poly.entity_id
_entity_poly.type
_entity_poly.pdbx_seq_one_letter_code
_entity_poly.pdbx_strand_id
1 'polypeptide(L)'
;MKAKDVVELYLTSEEFRVEVDEIDPDSLGELSEIPLQIQVILRGERRKRLVFLGFLKLAYDHNPEFAKDYLNLKLSLEDIFRKYGVYTDLEYVALHCLYAVKDEDASHALKKLKTFILSRKK
;
A
#
# COMPACT_ATOMS: atom_id res chain seq x y z
N MET A 1 -9.90 0.76 12.20
CA MET A 1 -9.52 -0.54 12.80
C MET A 1 -8.00 -0.74 12.78
N LYS A 2 -7.42 -1.65 13.57
CA LYS A 2 -5.97 -1.90 13.49
C LYS A 2 -5.63 -2.76 12.27
N ALA A 3 -4.42 -2.60 11.75
CA ALA A 3 -3.95 -3.33 10.58
C ALA A 3 -3.83 -4.84 10.84
N LYS A 4 -3.54 -5.26 12.08
CA LYS A 4 -3.58 -6.68 12.48
C LYS A 4 -4.97 -7.29 12.34
N ASP A 5 -6.01 -6.52 12.66
CA ASP A 5 -7.40 -6.98 12.57
C ASP A 5 -7.79 -7.21 11.10
N VAL A 6 -7.20 -6.42 10.17
CA VAL A 6 -7.39 -6.61 8.72
C VAL A 6 -6.73 -7.91 8.25
N VAL A 7 -5.55 -8.23 8.76
CA VAL A 7 -4.86 -9.49 8.45
C VAL A 7 -5.67 -10.68 8.97
N GLU A 8 -6.18 -10.62 10.20
CA GLU A 8 -7.05 -11.65 10.76
C GLU A 8 -8.34 -11.83 9.94
N LEU A 9 -8.96 -10.73 9.51
CA LEU A 9 -10.15 -10.77 8.68
C LEU A 9 -9.87 -11.43 7.32
N TYR A 10 -8.75 -11.13 6.69
CA TYR A 10 -8.32 -11.78 5.45
C TYR A 10 -8.12 -13.29 5.61
N LEU A 11 -7.46 -13.71 6.69
CA LEU A 11 -7.18 -15.12 6.95
C LEU A 11 -8.45 -15.92 7.28
N THR A 12 -9.46 -15.28 7.87
CA THR A 12 -10.68 -15.95 8.32
C THR A 12 -11.81 -15.93 7.30
N SER A 13 -11.86 -14.92 6.40
CA SER A 13 -12.92 -14.82 5.40
C SER A 13 -12.71 -15.73 4.19
N GLU A 14 -11.49 -16.26 4.00
CA GLU A 14 -11.04 -16.92 2.76
C GLU A 14 -11.23 -16.05 1.49
N GLU A 15 -11.53 -14.75 1.65
CA GLU A 15 -11.76 -13.83 0.54
C GLU A 15 -10.44 -13.18 0.09
N PHE A 16 -10.27 -13.07 -1.23
CA PHE A 16 -9.10 -12.44 -1.83
C PHE A 16 -8.99 -10.93 -1.56
N ARG A 17 -10.07 -10.30 -1.10
CA ARG A 17 -10.17 -8.87 -0.81
C ARG A 17 -10.97 -8.64 0.46
N VAL A 18 -10.44 -7.80 1.33
CA VAL A 18 -11.14 -7.35 2.53
C VAL A 18 -11.58 -5.91 2.33
N GLU A 19 -12.82 -5.58 2.67
CA GLU A 19 -13.30 -4.19 2.62
C GLU A 19 -13.42 -3.64 4.03
N VAL A 20 -12.84 -2.45 4.26
CA VAL A 20 -12.79 -1.80 5.56
C VAL A 20 -13.00 -0.29 5.40
N ASP A 21 -13.58 0.36 6.41
CA ASP A 21 -13.83 1.81 6.34
C ASP A 21 -12.59 2.63 6.68
N GLU A 22 -11.75 2.12 7.59
CA GLU A 22 -10.55 2.81 8.07
C GLU A 22 -9.49 1.84 8.59
N ILE A 23 -8.22 2.18 8.40
CA ILE A 23 -7.08 1.51 9.02
C ILE A 23 -6.30 2.56 9.82
N ASP A 24 -6.02 2.29 11.09
CA ASP A 24 -5.11 3.10 11.90
C ASP A 24 -3.69 2.98 11.32
N PRO A 25 -3.10 4.06 10.77
CA PRO A 25 -1.79 3.98 10.13
C PRO A 25 -0.67 3.58 11.08
N ASP A 26 -0.73 3.99 12.35
CA ASP A 26 0.35 3.71 13.32
C ASP A 26 0.38 2.21 13.68
N SER A 27 -0.78 1.54 13.59
CA SER A 27 -0.88 0.09 13.77
C SER A 27 -0.17 -0.74 12.68
N LEU A 28 0.24 -0.12 11.56
CA LEU A 28 1.10 -0.78 10.58
C LEU A 28 2.43 -1.18 11.23
N GLY A 29 2.98 -0.38 12.13
CA GLY A 29 4.25 -0.67 12.82
C GLY A 29 4.20 -1.89 13.74
N GLU A 30 2.99 -2.34 14.13
CA GLU A 30 2.78 -3.54 14.94
C GLU A 30 2.92 -4.85 14.12
N LEU A 31 2.98 -4.74 12.78
CA LEU A 31 3.07 -5.88 11.88
C LEU A 31 4.52 -6.29 11.62
N SER A 32 4.84 -7.56 11.85
CA SER A 32 6.18 -8.11 11.58
C SER A 32 6.32 -8.56 10.13
N GLU A 33 5.42 -9.43 9.67
CA GLU A 33 5.43 -10.01 8.33
C GLU A 33 4.00 -10.06 7.80
N ILE A 34 3.80 -9.53 6.59
CA ILE A 34 2.48 -9.45 5.96
C ILE A 34 2.60 -10.07 4.57
N PRO A 35 1.72 -11.03 4.23
CA PRO A 35 1.64 -11.54 2.86
C PRO A 35 1.40 -10.40 1.86
N LEU A 36 2.18 -10.36 0.78
CA LEU A 36 2.06 -9.32 -0.25
C LEU A 36 0.70 -9.32 -0.95
N GLN A 37 -0.01 -10.47 -0.94
CA GLN A 37 -1.29 -10.61 -1.62
C GLN A 37 -2.49 -9.97 -0.94
N ILE A 38 -2.37 -9.49 0.32
CA ILE A 38 -3.52 -8.93 1.06
C ILE A 38 -3.96 -7.62 0.40
N GLN A 39 -5.08 -7.70 -0.31
CA GLN A 39 -5.73 -6.57 -0.95
C GLN A 39 -6.86 -6.07 -0.06
N VAL A 40 -6.80 -4.77 0.26
CA VAL A 40 -7.79 -4.11 1.09
C VAL A 40 -8.46 -3.02 0.27
N ILE A 41 -9.79 -3.02 0.24
CA ILE A 41 -10.56 -1.90 -0.29
C ILE A 41 -10.91 -1.00 0.89
N LEU A 42 -10.20 0.14 0.98
CA LEU A 42 -10.52 1.18 1.94
C LEU A 42 -11.71 1.99 1.42
N ARG A 43 -12.83 2.00 2.14
CA ARG A 43 -14.07 2.66 1.76
C ARG A 43 -14.32 3.89 2.61
N GLY A 44 -14.34 5.05 1.98
CA GLY A 44 -14.87 6.29 2.56
C GLY A 44 -16.24 6.62 1.98
N GLU A 45 -16.85 7.69 2.48
CA GLU A 45 -18.19 8.11 2.05
C GLU A 45 -18.32 8.35 0.53
N ARG A 46 -17.26 8.86 -0.11
CA ARG A 46 -17.25 9.22 -1.54
C ARG A 46 -16.14 8.59 -2.35
N ARG A 47 -15.13 8.03 -1.69
CA ARG A 47 -13.90 7.56 -2.32
C ARG A 47 -13.60 6.15 -1.85
N LYS A 48 -13.02 5.36 -2.74
CA LYS A 48 -12.47 4.05 -2.42
C LYS A 48 -11.02 4.00 -2.86
N ARG A 49 -10.19 3.26 -2.13
CA ARG A 49 -8.78 3.07 -2.47
C ARG A 49 -8.43 1.60 -2.29
N LEU A 50 -7.87 1.01 -3.35
CA LEU A 50 -7.26 -0.30 -3.24
C LEU A 50 -5.88 -0.12 -2.59
N VAL A 51 -5.63 -0.90 -1.55
CA VAL A 51 -4.40 -0.90 -0.78
C VAL A 51 -3.85 -2.31 -0.78
N PHE A 52 -2.57 -2.46 -1.08
CA PHE A 52 -1.86 -3.72 -0.92
C PHE A 52 -1.10 -3.69 0.40
N LEU A 53 -1.66 -4.31 1.43
CA LEU A 53 -1.23 -4.08 2.82
C LEU A 53 0.26 -4.39 3.04
N GLY A 54 0.79 -5.45 2.41
CA GLY A 54 2.22 -5.76 2.46
C GLY A 54 3.10 -4.68 1.83
N PHE A 55 2.72 -4.13 0.68
CA PHE A 55 3.47 -3.03 0.05
C PHE A 55 3.30 -1.72 0.82
N LEU A 56 2.12 -1.44 1.36
CA LEU A 56 1.90 -0.28 2.22
C LEU A 56 2.75 -0.35 3.49
N LYS A 57 2.93 -1.53 4.09
CA LYS A 57 3.83 -1.72 5.23
C LYS A 57 5.29 -1.45 4.87
N LEU A 58 5.76 -1.96 3.73
CA LEU A 58 7.11 -1.63 3.23
C LEU A 58 7.27 -0.12 3.02
N ALA A 59 6.25 0.53 2.48
CA ALA A 59 6.25 1.97 2.31
C ALA A 59 6.22 2.71 3.67
N TYR A 60 5.48 2.21 4.66
CA TYR A 60 5.46 2.75 6.02
C TYR A 60 6.84 2.65 6.69
N ASP A 61 7.52 1.51 6.59
CA ASP A 61 8.84 1.31 7.18
C ASP A 61 9.90 2.25 6.59
N HIS A 62 9.74 2.64 5.33
CA HIS A 62 10.60 3.62 4.68
C HIS A 62 10.16 5.08 4.93
N ASN A 63 8.85 5.34 4.90
CA ASN A 63 8.26 6.66 5.11
C ASN A 63 6.83 6.52 5.69
N PRO A 64 6.68 6.65 7.02
CA PRO A 64 5.39 6.56 7.70
C PRO A 64 4.38 7.62 7.24
N GLU A 65 4.84 8.82 6.86
CA GLU A 65 3.95 9.90 6.42
C GLU A 65 3.25 9.57 5.10
N PHE A 66 3.94 8.90 4.17
CA PHE A 66 3.33 8.44 2.94
C PHE A 66 2.17 7.49 3.22
N ALA A 67 2.39 6.50 4.09
CA ALA A 67 1.35 5.53 4.43
C ALA A 67 0.15 6.18 5.14
N LYS A 68 0.40 7.14 6.05
CA LYS A 68 -0.63 7.94 6.71
C LYS A 68 -1.48 8.71 5.70
N ASP A 69 -0.83 9.42 4.79
CA ASP A 69 -1.52 10.18 3.74
C ASP A 69 -2.26 9.26 2.77
N TYR A 70 -1.67 8.10 2.43
CA TYR A 70 -2.27 7.13 1.53
C TYR A 70 -3.48 6.43 2.14
N LEU A 71 -3.56 6.25 3.45
CA LEU A 71 -4.77 5.77 4.13
C LEU A 71 -5.81 6.88 4.33
N ASN A 72 -5.41 8.15 4.23
CA ASN A 72 -6.34 9.27 4.36
C ASN A 72 -7.14 9.52 3.07
N LEU A 73 -8.39 9.08 3.04
CA LEU A 73 -9.28 9.27 1.89
C LEU A 73 -9.72 10.72 1.64
N LYS A 74 -9.45 11.65 2.58
CA LYS A 74 -9.63 13.09 2.32
C LYS A 74 -8.65 13.59 1.25
N LEU A 75 -7.48 12.96 1.13
CA LEU A 75 -6.50 13.22 0.08
C LEU A 75 -6.83 12.43 -1.18
N SER A 76 -6.89 13.11 -2.32
CA SER A 76 -7.06 12.47 -3.63
C SER A 76 -5.76 11.82 -4.09
N LEU A 77 -5.83 10.93 -5.09
CA LEU A 77 -4.60 10.38 -5.70
C LEU A 77 -3.75 11.48 -6.37
N GLU A 78 -4.34 12.58 -6.81
CA GLU A 78 -3.59 13.73 -7.29
C GLU A 78 -2.82 14.43 -6.17
N ASP A 79 -3.41 14.56 -4.97
CA ASP A 79 -2.72 15.13 -3.81
C ASP A 79 -1.54 14.26 -3.40
N ILE A 80 -1.73 12.93 -3.38
CA ILE A 80 -0.66 11.96 -3.14
C ILE A 80 0.45 12.11 -4.20
N PHE A 81 0.09 12.19 -5.48
CA PHE A 81 1.07 12.35 -6.56
C PHE A 81 1.82 13.68 -6.47
N ARG A 82 1.15 14.78 -6.14
CA ARG A 82 1.81 16.08 -5.97
C ARG A 82 2.83 16.07 -4.84
N LYS A 83 2.54 15.38 -3.73
CA LYS A 83 3.42 15.32 -2.56
C LYS A 83 4.55 14.30 -2.72
N TYR A 84 4.27 13.14 -3.29
CA TYR A 84 5.19 11.99 -3.29
C TYR A 84 5.67 11.56 -4.67
N GLY A 85 5.13 12.12 -5.75
CA GLY A 85 5.51 11.79 -7.13
C GLY A 85 5.06 10.40 -7.61
N VAL A 86 4.14 9.76 -6.86
CA VAL A 86 3.55 8.44 -7.11
C VAL A 86 2.06 8.44 -6.76
N TYR A 87 1.29 7.53 -7.37
CA TYR A 87 -0.14 7.39 -7.12
C TYR A 87 -0.48 6.29 -6.12
N THR A 88 0.33 5.24 -6.02
CA THR A 88 0.00 4.05 -5.21
C THR A 88 1.16 3.61 -4.33
N ASP A 89 0.84 2.80 -3.33
CA ASP A 89 1.81 2.04 -2.53
C ASP A 89 2.74 1.18 -3.39
N LEU A 90 2.21 0.50 -4.41
CA LEU A 90 3.00 -0.26 -5.39
C LEU A 90 4.02 0.63 -6.13
N GLU A 91 3.60 1.79 -6.63
CA GLU A 91 4.51 2.73 -7.29
C GLU A 91 5.56 3.27 -6.31
N TYR A 92 5.15 3.57 -5.07
CA TYR A 92 6.05 4.01 -4.02
C TYR A 92 7.14 2.98 -3.74
N VAL A 93 6.75 1.72 -3.53
CA VAL A 93 7.70 0.62 -3.29
C VAL A 93 8.59 0.39 -4.51
N ALA A 94 8.02 0.39 -5.73
CA ALA A 94 8.80 0.20 -6.94
C ALA A 94 9.92 1.24 -7.10
N LEU A 95 9.63 2.52 -6.78
CA LEU A 95 10.61 3.59 -6.90
C LEU A 95 11.61 3.63 -5.75
N HIS A 96 11.13 3.44 -4.52
CA HIS A 96 11.88 3.79 -3.30
C HIS A 96 12.30 2.58 -2.46
N CYS A 97 11.52 1.50 -2.44
CA CYS A 97 11.68 0.40 -1.47
C CYS A 97 11.97 -0.96 -2.12
N LEU A 98 12.36 -0.99 -3.39
CA LEU A 98 12.57 -2.24 -4.14
C LEU A 98 13.58 -3.18 -3.46
N TYR A 99 14.58 -2.63 -2.76
CA TYR A 99 15.59 -3.40 -2.03
C TYR A 99 15.03 -4.20 -0.85
N ALA A 100 13.85 -3.81 -0.33
CA ALA A 100 13.20 -4.46 0.81
C ALA A 100 12.26 -5.61 0.38
N VAL A 101 12.00 -5.77 -0.93
CA VAL A 101 11.12 -6.80 -1.47
C VAL A 101 11.91 -8.09 -1.66
N LYS A 102 11.66 -9.07 -0.79
CA LYS A 102 12.34 -10.38 -0.79
C LYS A 102 11.75 -11.38 -1.79
N ASP A 103 10.46 -11.26 -2.09
CA ASP A 103 9.79 -12.13 -3.06
C ASP A 103 10.30 -11.83 -4.48
N GLU A 104 10.82 -12.86 -5.17
CA GLU A 104 11.50 -12.68 -6.45
C GLU A 104 10.55 -12.26 -7.57
N ASP A 105 9.34 -12.83 -7.61
CA ASP A 105 8.33 -12.52 -8.61
C ASP A 105 7.82 -11.08 -8.44
N ALA A 106 7.51 -10.69 -7.20
CA ALA A 106 7.14 -9.32 -6.86
C ALA A 106 8.28 -8.35 -7.19
N SER A 107 9.53 -8.69 -6.87
CA SER A 107 10.70 -7.87 -7.21
C SER A 107 10.83 -7.68 -8.73
N HIS A 108 10.65 -8.73 -9.52
CA HIS A 108 10.67 -8.65 -10.98
C HIS A 108 9.52 -7.80 -11.53
N ALA A 109 8.30 -7.96 -11.00
CA ALA A 109 7.16 -7.14 -11.38
C ALA A 109 7.39 -5.66 -11.07
N LEU A 110 7.89 -5.34 -9.87
CA LEU A 110 8.17 -3.98 -9.44
C LEU A 110 9.31 -3.33 -10.24
N LYS A 111 10.33 -4.09 -10.69
CA LYS A 111 11.36 -3.59 -11.61
C LYS A 111 10.77 -3.13 -12.95
N LYS A 112 9.82 -3.91 -13.50
CA LYS A 112 9.09 -3.52 -14.72
C LYS A 112 8.24 -2.28 -14.47
N LEU A 113 7.51 -2.24 -13.35
CA LEU A 113 6.70 -1.09 -12.96
C LEU A 113 7.55 0.19 -12.79
N LYS A 114 8.70 0.10 -12.11
CA LYS A 114 9.67 1.20 -11.99
C LYS A 114 10.07 1.75 -13.35
N THR A 115 10.45 0.87 -14.28
CA THR A 115 10.82 1.25 -15.65
C THR A 115 9.69 2.01 -16.35
N PHE A 116 8.46 1.50 -16.23
CA PHE A 116 7.27 2.14 -16.78
C PHE A 116 7.04 3.54 -16.20
N ILE A 117 7.07 3.69 -14.87
CA ILE A 117 6.87 4.99 -14.20
C ILE A 117 7.92 6.01 -14.68
N LEU A 118 9.19 5.60 -14.78
CA LEU A 118 10.27 6.48 -15.23
C LEU A 118 10.14 6.87 -16.71
N SER A 119 9.57 6.00 -17.55
CA SER A 119 9.29 6.34 -18.96
C SER A 119 8.13 7.32 -19.14
N ARG A 120 7.11 7.30 -18.26
CA ARG A 120 5.95 8.20 -18.32
C ARG A 120 6.28 9.66 -17.97
N LYS A 121 7.39 9.88 -17.25
CA LYS A 121 7.85 11.22 -16.84
C LYS A 121 8.73 11.91 -17.91
N LYS A 122 8.97 11.25 -19.05
CA LYS A 122 9.63 11.84 -20.23
C LYS A 122 8.59 12.32 -21.22
#